data_AF-A0A948UWF0-F1
#
_entry.id   AF-A0A948UWF0-F1
#
_cell.length_a   1.000
_cell.length_b   1.000
_cell.length_c   1.000
_cell.angle_alpha   90.00
_cell.angle_beta   90.00
_cell.angle_gamma   90.00
#
_symmetry.space_group_name_H-M   'P 1'
#
loop_
_entity.id
_entity.type
_entity.pdbx_description
1 polymer ?
#
loop_
_entity_poly.entity_id
_entity_poly.type
_entity_poly.pdbx_seq_one_letter_code
_entity_poly.pdbx_strand_id
1 'polypeptide(L)'
;MYIKRYTIASLIFFTLVGWYVYAYVTQESIGLDLFGIPLPSLSIALWVVVPLVVFYLLSVFHIFFYSFMGTLKARKYEKDYEKIMDSIIDAYLGKNDKVYTYKTPRYKLLGAIVHNSLFLPTPELSANTENAKLNQVLKIIDELKNGEVVELKPYGLKSNNKLVAMNNRNKYIKGLLNAEKILSKADVYDKELCEDAYVDFVKISPLYAIEKYKQFLNKKSLFEILYRVNMVENRLEVSNETLIAMFQALELNAKDYIDISKALSNGFSPEQRIKLFETLSDENEEVMEAYLFTLFDLEMLEPTVEILQNSQPDEFINFKAYSALKQCNKNFDISLFI
;
A
#
# COMPACT_ATOMS: atom_id res chain seq x y z
N MET A 1 -8.87 8.86 50.27
CA MET A 1 -9.18 9.85 51.33
C MET A 1 -10.35 9.44 52.23
N TYR A 2 -11.37 8.73 51.73
CA TYR A 2 -12.55 8.33 52.50
C TYR A 2 -12.33 7.17 53.50
N ILE A 3 -11.48 6.19 53.18
CA ILE A 3 -11.31 5.01 54.05
C ILE A 3 -10.64 5.34 55.39
N LYS A 4 -9.68 6.27 55.42
CA LYS A 4 -9.03 6.72 56.66
C LYS A 4 -10.05 7.35 57.62
N ARG A 5 -10.92 8.23 57.10
CA ARG A 5 -11.99 8.88 57.88
C ARG A 5 -13.01 7.86 58.37
N TYR A 6 -13.42 6.92 57.50
CA TYR A 6 -14.34 5.84 57.85
C TYR A 6 -13.78 4.94 58.96
N THR A 7 -12.51 4.54 58.88
CA THR A 7 -11.83 3.75 59.92
C THR A 7 -11.78 4.48 61.25
N ILE A 8 -11.37 5.75 61.26
CA ILE A 8 -11.30 6.55 62.50
C ILE A 8 -12.70 6.69 63.13
N ALA A 9 -13.72 7.03 62.34
CA ALA A 9 -15.09 7.14 62.83
C ALA A 9 -15.62 5.81 63.38
N SER A 10 -15.32 4.69 62.73
CA SER A 10 -15.73 3.36 63.18
C SER A 10 -15.05 2.96 64.50
N LEU A 11 -13.75 3.25 64.65
CA LEU A 11 -13.02 3.00 65.90
C LEU A 11 -13.54 3.85 67.08
N ILE A 12 -13.85 5.12 66.81
CA ILE A 12 -14.49 6.01 67.80
C ILE A 12 -15.85 5.43 68.20
N PHE A 13 -16.66 5.00 67.22
CA PHE A 13 -17.97 4.41 67.47
C PHE A 13 -17.88 3.12 68.32
N PHE A 14 -16.93 2.22 68.02
CA PHE A 14 -16.72 1.00 68.82
C PHE A 14 -16.35 1.33 70.27
N THR A 15 -15.46 2.30 70.45
CA THR A 15 -15.04 2.74 71.78
C THR A 15 -16.21 3.32 72.57
N LEU A 16 -17.02 4.17 71.93
CA LEU A 16 -18.19 4.78 72.57
C LEU A 16 -19.25 3.75 72.93
N VAL A 17 -19.56 2.80 72.04
CA VAL A 17 -20.53 1.74 72.30
C VAL A 17 -20.05 0.81 73.41
N GLY A 18 -18.79 0.36 73.34
CA GLY A 18 -18.20 -0.50 74.37
C GLY A 18 -18.15 0.19 75.74
N TRP A 19 -17.73 1.46 75.78
CA TRP A 19 -17.72 2.25 77.00
C TRP A 19 -19.14 2.42 77.58
N TYR A 20 -20.12 2.75 76.74
CA TYR A 20 -21.51 2.92 77.17
C TYR A 20 -22.08 1.64 77.80
N VAL A 21 -21.90 0.49 77.15
CA VAL A 21 -22.37 -0.80 77.68
C VAL A 21 -21.69 -1.13 79.00
N TYR A 22 -20.38 -0.93 79.10
CA TYR A 22 -19.63 -1.22 80.32
C TYR A 22 -19.99 -0.29 81.49
N ALA A 23 -20.16 1.01 81.23
CA ALA A 23 -20.40 2.01 82.26
C ALA A 23 -21.86 2.04 82.74
N TYR A 24 -22.82 1.79 81.86
CA TYR A 24 -24.25 2.03 82.13
C TYR A 24 -25.16 0.80 82.03
N VAL A 25 -24.72 -0.30 81.40
CA VAL A 25 -25.54 -1.51 81.25
C VAL A 25 -25.10 -2.61 82.21
N THR A 26 -23.84 -3.06 82.11
CA THR A 26 -23.31 -4.12 82.98
C THR A 26 -21.79 -4.24 82.89
N GLN A 27 -21.16 -4.62 84.01
CA GLN A 27 -19.73 -4.93 84.11
C GLN A 27 -19.45 -6.45 84.17
N GLU A 28 -20.50 -7.27 84.08
CA GLU A 28 -20.37 -8.72 84.15
C GLU A 28 -19.65 -9.30 82.92
N SER A 29 -19.04 -10.46 83.13
CA SER A 29 -18.41 -11.26 82.09
C SER A 29 -19.19 -12.54 81.83
N ILE A 30 -19.24 -12.93 80.57
CA ILE A 30 -19.88 -14.17 80.13
C ILE A 30 -18.93 -14.93 79.20
N GLY A 31 -18.83 -16.24 79.42
CA GLY A 31 -18.23 -17.16 78.47
C GLY A 31 -19.31 -17.67 77.53
N LEU A 32 -19.07 -17.59 76.22
CA LEU A 32 -19.96 -18.14 75.20
C LEU A 32 -19.37 -19.45 74.67
N ASP A 33 -20.23 -20.43 74.43
CA ASP A 33 -19.86 -21.63 73.68
C ASP A 33 -20.30 -21.44 72.22
N LEU A 34 -19.33 -21.33 71.31
CA LEU A 34 -19.58 -21.29 69.87
C LEU A 34 -19.24 -22.64 69.25
N PHE A 35 -20.26 -23.37 68.80
CA PHE A 35 -20.12 -24.65 68.09
C PHE A 35 -19.30 -25.71 68.86
N GLY A 36 -19.42 -25.76 70.18
CA GLY A 36 -18.71 -26.72 71.04
C GLY A 36 -17.29 -26.29 71.43
N ILE A 37 -16.90 -25.05 71.10
CA ILE A 37 -15.64 -24.45 71.50
C ILE A 37 -15.94 -23.39 72.58
N PRO A 38 -15.55 -23.63 73.84
CA PRO A 38 -15.73 -22.64 74.90
C PRO A 38 -14.79 -21.45 74.66
N LEU A 39 -15.38 -20.27 74.48
CA LEU A 39 -14.63 -19.03 74.31
C LEU A 39 -14.26 -18.43 75.67
N PRO A 40 -13.16 -17.64 75.74
CA PRO A 40 -12.77 -16.97 76.97
C PRO A 40 -13.91 -16.10 77.51
N SER A 41 -14.00 -16.01 78.84
CA SER A 41 -14.95 -15.12 79.52
C SER A 41 -14.56 -13.66 79.25
N LEU A 42 -15.32 -12.99 78.38
CA LEU A 42 -15.16 -11.58 78.06
C LEU A 42 -16.29 -10.77 78.70
N SER A 43 -16.06 -9.47 78.95
CA SER A 43 -17.12 -8.58 79.39
C SER A 43 -18.24 -8.51 78.35
N ILE A 44 -19.47 -8.36 78.80
CA ILE A 44 -20.63 -8.22 77.91
C ILE A 44 -20.43 -7.05 76.93
N ALA A 45 -19.77 -5.97 77.38
CA ALA A 45 -19.39 -4.84 76.53
C ALA A 45 -18.50 -5.24 75.34
N LEU A 46 -17.53 -6.15 75.53
CA LEU A 46 -16.69 -6.65 74.43
C LEU A 46 -17.50 -7.52 73.47
N TRP A 47 -18.39 -8.38 74.00
CA TRP A 47 -19.27 -9.20 73.17
C TRP A 47 -20.19 -8.38 72.27
N VAL A 48 -20.66 -7.22 72.73
CA VAL A 48 -21.47 -6.28 71.93
C VAL A 48 -20.63 -5.60 70.83
N VAL A 49 -19.35 -5.32 71.07
CA VAL A 49 -18.46 -4.69 70.09
C VAL A 49 -18.00 -5.68 69.00
N VAL A 50 -17.87 -6.98 69.30
CA VAL A 50 -17.39 -7.99 68.34
C VAL A 50 -18.19 -8.00 67.01
N PRO A 51 -19.54 -8.07 67.00
CA PRO A 51 -20.31 -7.96 65.76
C PRO A 51 -20.04 -6.67 64.98
N LEU A 52 -19.86 -5.53 65.66
CA LEU A 52 -19.58 -4.25 65.02
C LEU A 52 -18.22 -4.25 64.31
N VAL A 53 -17.20 -4.87 64.93
CA VAL A 53 -15.88 -5.05 64.32
C VAL A 53 -15.98 -5.95 63.08
N VAL A 54 -16.73 -7.06 63.16
CA VAL A 54 -16.95 -7.96 62.01
C VAL A 54 -17.62 -7.21 60.85
N PHE A 55 -18.67 -6.42 61.13
CA PHE A 55 -19.34 -5.62 60.10
C PHE A 55 -18.40 -4.60 59.43
N TYR A 56 -17.53 -3.97 60.20
CA TYR A 56 -16.52 -3.06 59.65
C TYR A 56 -15.48 -3.77 58.79
N LEU A 57 -15.02 -4.96 59.18
CA LEU A 57 -14.10 -5.73 58.35
C LEU A 57 -14.77 -6.10 57.01
N LEU A 58 -16.04 -6.51 57.03
CA LEU A 58 -16.81 -6.79 55.82
C LEU A 58 -16.98 -5.56 54.93
N SER A 59 -17.24 -4.38 55.50
CA SER A 59 -17.40 -3.14 54.73
C SER A 59 -16.06 -2.68 54.12
N VAL A 60 -14.95 -2.77 54.86
CA VAL A 60 -13.61 -2.49 54.34
C VAL A 60 -13.26 -3.44 53.21
N PHE A 61 -13.53 -4.74 53.38
CA PHE A 61 -13.34 -5.73 52.33
C PHE A 61 -14.15 -5.41 51.07
N HIS A 62 -15.42 -5.03 51.23
CA HIS A 62 -16.28 -4.61 50.11
C HIS A 62 -15.70 -3.38 49.39
N ILE A 63 -15.32 -2.33 50.12
CA ILE A 63 -14.70 -1.12 49.52
C ILE A 63 -13.41 -1.47 48.78
N PHE A 64 -12.57 -2.32 49.37
CA PHE A 64 -11.34 -2.80 48.75
C PHE A 64 -11.63 -3.57 47.46
N PHE A 65 -12.60 -4.49 47.47
CA PHE A 65 -12.99 -5.28 46.31
C PHE A 65 -13.43 -4.41 45.13
N TYR A 66 -14.27 -3.40 45.37
CA TYR A 66 -14.70 -2.48 44.30
C TYR A 66 -13.55 -1.61 43.78
N SER A 67 -12.67 -1.14 44.67
CA SER A 67 -11.47 -0.40 44.27
C SER A 67 -10.56 -1.26 43.37
N PHE A 68 -10.32 -2.51 43.78
CA PHE A 68 -9.54 -3.47 43.01
C PHE A 68 -10.18 -3.80 41.65
N MET A 69 -11.50 -4.01 41.62
CA MET A 69 -12.20 -4.20 40.34
C MET A 69 -12.15 -2.95 39.45
N GLY A 70 -12.14 -1.76 40.04
CA GLY A 70 -11.93 -0.50 39.35
C GLY A 70 -10.58 -0.41 38.67
N THR A 71 -9.49 -0.76 39.36
CA THR A 71 -8.13 -0.75 38.78
C THR A 71 -7.98 -1.78 37.68
N LEU A 72 -8.56 -2.98 37.84
CA LEU A 72 -8.58 -3.99 36.78
C LEU A 72 -9.36 -3.53 35.54
N LYS A 73 -10.48 -2.82 35.72
CA LYS A 73 -11.23 -2.21 34.62
C LYS A 73 -10.40 -1.13 33.92
N ALA A 74 -9.79 -0.20 34.66
CA ALA A 74 -8.94 0.84 34.09
C ALA A 74 -7.78 0.24 33.28
N ARG A 75 -7.11 -0.79 33.81
CA ARG A 75 -6.03 -1.50 33.10
C ARG A 75 -6.50 -2.16 31.80
N LYS A 76 -7.75 -2.65 31.74
CA LYS A 76 -8.31 -3.19 30.48
C LYS A 76 -8.50 -2.09 29.44
N TYR A 77 -8.98 -0.91 29.85
CA TYR A 77 -9.11 0.24 28.95
C TYR A 77 -7.75 0.72 28.45
N GLU A 78 -6.75 0.83 29.32
CA GLU A 78 -5.39 1.24 28.92
C GLU A 78 -4.77 0.28 27.90
N LYS A 79 -4.91 -1.04 28.13
CA LYS A 79 -4.43 -2.05 27.17
C LYS A 79 -5.18 -2.02 25.83
N ASP A 80 -6.48 -1.75 25.85
CA ASP A 80 -7.25 -1.62 24.61
C ASP A 80 -6.93 -0.31 23.88
N TYR A 81 -6.57 0.76 24.61
CA TYR A 81 -6.04 2.00 24.05
C TYR A 81 -4.71 1.77 23.32
N GLU A 82 -3.74 1.14 23.97
CA GLU A 82 -2.46 0.79 23.32
C GLU A 82 -2.68 -0.03 22.04
N LYS A 83 -3.56 -1.03 22.11
CA LYS A 83 -3.92 -1.86 20.95
C LYS A 83 -4.52 -1.08 19.80
N ILE A 84 -5.40 -0.10 20.08
CA ILE A 84 -6.02 0.65 19.00
C ILE A 84 -5.03 1.60 18.35
N MET A 85 -4.10 2.17 19.13
CA MET A 85 -3.00 2.96 18.58
C MET A 85 -2.10 2.10 17.69
N ASP A 86 -1.73 0.90 18.14
CA ASP A 86 -0.96 -0.04 17.32
C ASP A 86 -1.74 -0.45 16.05
N SER A 87 -3.06 -0.63 16.15
CA SER A 87 -3.92 -0.92 14.99
C SER A 87 -3.95 0.22 13.98
N ILE A 88 -3.99 1.47 14.43
CA ILE A 88 -3.93 2.65 13.55
C ILE A 88 -2.55 2.76 12.89
N ILE A 89 -1.48 2.54 13.65
CA ILE A 89 -0.10 2.52 13.13
C ILE A 89 0.05 1.44 12.05
N ASP A 90 -0.42 0.23 12.32
CA ASP A 90 -0.37 -0.86 11.35
C ASP A 90 -1.22 -0.54 10.10
N ALA A 91 -2.35 0.13 10.24
CA ALA A 91 -3.15 0.59 9.12
C ALA A 91 -2.40 1.62 8.25
N TYR A 92 -1.73 2.61 8.84
CA TYR A 92 -0.87 3.55 8.10
C TYR A 92 0.31 2.86 7.42
N LEU A 93 0.87 1.82 8.04
CA LEU A 93 1.92 0.98 7.46
C LEU A 93 1.37 0.01 6.38
N GLY A 94 0.07 -0.04 6.15
CA GLY A 94 -0.58 -0.96 5.19
C GLY A 94 -0.51 -2.44 5.60
N LYS A 95 -0.43 -2.73 6.90
CA LYS A 95 -0.43 -4.10 7.45
C LYS A 95 -1.87 -4.55 7.71
N ASN A 96 -2.53 -5.01 6.66
CA ASN A 96 -3.95 -5.39 6.74
C ASN A 96 -4.19 -6.81 7.25
N ASP A 97 -3.14 -7.62 7.43
CA ASP A 97 -3.28 -9.03 7.83
C ASP A 97 -3.60 -9.23 9.31
N LYS A 98 -3.36 -8.20 10.14
CA LYS A 98 -3.45 -8.33 11.60
C LYS A 98 -4.81 -7.87 12.11
N VAL A 99 -5.57 -8.81 12.68
CA VAL A 99 -6.85 -8.52 13.32
C VAL A 99 -6.66 -8.27 14.82
N TYR A 100 -6.97 -7.05 15.25
CA TYR A 100 -6.91 -6.65 16.65
C TYR A 100 -8.20 -7.00 17.39
N THR A 101 -8.07 -7.59 18.59
CA THR A 101 -9.22 -7.92 19.46
C THR A 101 -9.23 -7.08 20.73
N TYR A 102 -10.39 -6.51 21.03
CA TYR A 102 -10.60 -5.56 22.13
C TYR A 102 -11.54 -6.14 23.18
N LYS A 103 -11.26 -5.87 24.46
CA LYS A 103 -12.07 -6.41 25.58
C LYS A 103 -13.26 -5.52 25.92
N THR A 104 -13.08 -4.22 25.79
CA THR A 104 -14.06 -3.20 26.19
C THR A 104 -14.99 -2.81 25.04
N PRO A 105 -16.28 -2.54 25.29
CA PRO A 105 -17.25 -2.25 24.23
C PRO A 105 -16.87 -1.04 23.34
N ARG A 106 -16.32 0.03 23.94
CA ARG A 106 -15.93 1.25 23.21
C ARG A 106 -14.84 0.97 22.18
N TYR A 107 -13.78 0.27 22.58
CA TYR A 107 -12.68 -0.05 21.68
C TYR A 107 -13.03 -1.18 20.70
N LYS A 108 -14.00 -2.05 21.01
CA LYS A 108 -14.56 -2.97 20.00
C LYS A 108 -15.19 -2.20 18.83
N LEU A 109 -15.99 -1.17 19.13
CA LEU A 109 -16.61 -0.34 18.10
C LEU A 109 -15.55 0.45 17.30
N LEU A 110 -14.65 1.16 17.99
CA LEU A 110 -13.61 1.93 17.30
C LEU A 110 -12.68 1.04 16.48
N GLY A 111 -12.29 -0.12 17.03
CA GLY A 111 -11.45 -1.09 16.34
C GLY A 111 -12.11 -1.66 15.08
N ALA A 112 -13.42 -1.88 15.10
CA ALA A 112 -14.16 -2.29 13.91
C ALA A 112 -14.15 -1.21 12.82
N ILE A 113 -14.25 0.07 13.19
CA ILE A 113 -14.13 1.18 12.23
C ILE A 113 -12.73 1.19 11.62
N VAL A 114 -11.68 1.14 12.45
CA VAL A 114 -10.28 1.14 11.99
C VAL A 114 -10.02 -0.03 11.03
N HIS A 115 -10.48 -1.23 11.36
CA HIS A 115 -10.25 -2.42 10.54
C HIS A 115 -10.92 -2.34 9.16
N ASN A 116 -12.07 -1.68 9.05
CA ASN A 116 -12.83 -1.56 7.81
C ASN A 116 -12.58 -0.22 7.08
N SER A 117 -11.56 0.54 7.48
CA SER A 117 -11.25 1.85 6.91
C SER A 117 -9.90 1.85 6.20
N LEU A 118 -9.80 2.63 5.12
CA LEU A 118 -8.52 2.92 4.47
C LEU A 118 -7.92 4.20 5.08
N PHE A 119 -6.74 4.07 5.68
CA PHE A 119 -6.02 5.22 6.25
C PHE A 119 -5.10 5.82 5.19
N LEU A 120 -5.43 7.02 4.74
CA LEU A 120 -4.60 7.81 3.84
C LEU A 120 -4.11 9.05 4.58
N PRO A 121 -2.79 9.23 4.77
CA PRO A 121 -2.27 10.44 5.39
C PRO A 121 -2.52 11.62 4.46
N THR A 122 -3.27 12.61 4.94
CA THR A 122 -3.49 13.88 4.23
C THR A 122 -2.23 14.75 4.32
N PRO A 123 -2.05 15.72 3.40
CA PRO A 123 -0.90 16.63 3.43
C PRO A 123 -0.82 17.46 4.72
N GLU A 124 -1.97 17.72 5.35
CA GLU A 124 -2.08 18.50 6.59
C GLU A 124 -1.84 17.65 7.85
N LEU A 125 -1.71 16.33 7.71
CA LEU A 125 -1.52 15.42 8.83
C LEU A 125 -0.10 15.56 9.39
N SER A 126 0.05 16.37 10.43
CA SER A 126 1.34 16.58 11.10
C SER A 126 1.64 15.51 12.16
N ALA A 127 2.91 15.14 12.28
CA ALA A 127 3.45 14.20 13.25
C ALA A 127 3.60 14.82 14.66
N ASN A 128 2.56 15.46 15.20
CA ASN A 128 2.60 16.14 16.50
C ASN A 128 1.51 15.65 17.48
N THR A 129 1.38 14.34 17.60
CA THR A 129 0.50 13.70 18.59
C THR A 129 1.27 13.37 19.87
N GLU A 130 0.58 13.03 20.96
CA GLU A 130 1.22 12.52 22.18
C GLU A 130 1.86 11.12 21.98
N ASN A 131 1.55 10.44 20.87
CA ASN A 131 2.06 9.10 20.58
C ASN A 131 3.34 9.16 19.71
N ALA A 132 4.49 8.95 20.36
CA ALA A 132 5.78 8.99 19.70
C ALA A 132 5.93 7.97 18.54
N LYS A 133 5.36 6.76 18.67
CA LYS A 133 5.44 5.73 17.62
C LYS A 133 4.65 6.15 16.38
N LEU A 134 3.46 6.70 16.57
CA LEU A 134 2.64 7.21 15.47
C LEU A 134 3.35 8.36 14.75
N ASN A 135 3.90 9.32 15.49
CA ASN A 135 4.62 10.45 14.91
C ASN A 135 5.81 9.99 14.06
N GLN A 136 6.55 8.98 14.52
CA GLN A 136 7.67 8.41 13.76
C GLN A 136 7.20 7.80 12.43
N VAL A 137 6.09 7.04 12.44
CA VAL A 137 5.54 6.44 11.22
C VAL A 137 5.02 7.51 10.26
N LEU A 138 4.32 8.53 10.75
CA LEU A 138 3.85 9.64 9.93
C LEU A 138 5.01 10.39 9.28
N LYS A 139 6.09 10.65 10.03
CA LYS A 139 7.30 11.28 9.50
C LYS A 139 7.93 10.45 8.38
N ILE A 140 8.04 9.14 8.55
CA ILE A 140 8.57 8.24 7.52
C ILE A 140 7.72 8.28 6.25
N ILE A 141 6.39 8.29 6.39
CA ILE A 141 5.49 8.37 5.24
C ILE A 141 5.66 9.71 4.53
N ASP A 142 5.83 10.80 5.27
CA ASP A 142 6.07 12.13 4.69
C ASP A 142 7.42 12.21 3.95
N GLU A 143 8.50 11.72 4.58
CA GLU A 143 9.83 11.61 3.95
C GLU A 143 9.75 10.81 2.64
N LEU A 144 9.09 9.65 2.64
CA LEU A 144 8.89 8.86 1.42
C LEU A 144 8.13 9.65 0.34
N LYS A 145 7.08 10.38 0.70
CA LYS A 145 6.29 11.17 -0.26
C LYS A 145 7.11 12.30 -0.86
N ASN A 146 8.02 12.87 -0.08
CA ASN A 146 8.96 13.90 -0.51
C ASN A 146 10.14 13.35 -1.35
N GLY A 147 10.12 12.06 -1.69
CA GLY A 147 11.15 11.42 -2.51
C GLY A 147 12.36 10.94 -1.72
N GLU A 148 12.34 11.00 -0.39
CA GLU A 148 13.44 10.52 0.45
C GLU A 148 13.48 8.99 0.56
N VAL A 149 14.68 8.48 0.83
CA VAL A 149 14.92 7.05 1.02
C VAL A 149 15.04 6.77 2.52
N VAL A 150 14.19 5.90 3.03
CA VAL A 150 14.08 5.63 4.47
C VAL A 150 14.31 4.14 4.77
N GLU A 151 14.68 3.83 6.01
CA GLU A 151 14.85 2.45 6.45
C GLU A 151 13.52 1.83 6.90
N LEU A 152 12.98 0.91 6.10
CA LEU A 152 11.71 0.23 6.37
C LEU A 152 11.84 -1.14 7.05
N LYS A 153 13.07 -1.67 7.19
CA LYS A 153 13.33 -2.99 7.80
C LYS A 153 12.72 -3.15 9.20
N PRO A 154 12.81 -2.16 10.12
CA PRO A 154 12.26 -2.28 11.47
C PRO A 154 10.74 -2.54 11.50
N TYR A 155 10.03 -2.17 10.44
CA TYR A 155 8.58 -2.32 10.36
C TYR A 155 8.14 -3.67 9.80
N GLY A 156 9.04 -4.48 9.25
CA GLY A 156 8.72 -5.82 8.73
C GLY A 156 7.64 -5.81 7.64
N LEU A 157 7.70 -4.85 6.72
CA LEU A 157 6.73 -4.71 5.64
C LEU A 157 6.97 -5.76 4.55
N LYS A 158 5.88 -6.27 3.95
CA LYS A 158 5.93 -7.18 2.80
C LYS A 158 6.47 -6.47 1.55
N SER A 159 7.04 -7.23 0.60
CA SER A 159 7.56 -6.69 -0.67
C SER A 159 6.48 -5.98 -1.50
N ASN A 160 5.26 -6.51 -1.50
CA ASN A 160 4.11 -5.94 -2.20
C ASN A 160 3.46 -4.71 -1.49
N ASN A 161 4.05 -4.24 -0.39
CA ASN A 161 3.53 -3.09 0.34
C ASN A 161 3.80 -1.78 -0.42
N LYS A 162 2.81 -0.89 -0.47
CA LYS A 162 2.90 0.40 -1.19
C LYS A 162 4.06 1.28 -0.71
N LEU A 163 4.37 1.30 0.58
CA LEU A 163 5.48 2.09 1.13
C LEU A 163 6.84 1.51 0.69
N VAL A 164 6.94 0.18 0.57
CA VAL A 164 8.14 -0.49 0.08
C VAL A 164 8.34 -0.19 -1.40
N ALA A 165 7.30 -0.29 -2.22
CA ALA A 165 7.33 0.09 -3.63
C ALA A 165 7.76 1.57 -3.81
N MET A 166 7.16 2.49 -3.06
CA MET A 166 7.52 3.92 -3.12
C MET A 166 8.98 4.16 -2.72
N ASN A 167 9.45 3.50 -1.66
CA ASN A 167 10.85 3.61 -1.24
C ASN A 167 11.83 3.05 -2.29
N ASN A 168 11.47 1.95 -2.96
CA ASN A 168 12.26 1.38 -4.04
C ASN A 168 12.33 2.33 -5.25
N ARG A 169 11.20 2.97 -5.60
CA ARG A 169 11.16 4.00 -6.63
C ARG A 169 12.06 5.20 -6.28
N ASN A 170 12.00 5.68 -5.04
CA ASN A 170 12.87 6.76 -4.58
C ASN A 170 14.36 6.38 -4.67
N LYS A 171 14.71 5.15 -4.28
CA LYS A 171 16.10 4.63 -4.44
C LYS A 171 16.53 4.59 -5.89
N TYR A 172 15.63 4.21 -6.79
CA TYR A 172 15.90 4.18 -8.22
C TYR A 172 16.15 5.59 -8.76
N ILE A 173 15.26 6.54 -8.47
CA ILE A 173 15.40 7.95 -8.88
C ILE A 173 16.69 8.58 -8.32
N LYS A 174 17.07 8.27 -7.08
CA LYS A 174 18.32 8.76 -6.47
C LYS A 174 19.58 8.00 -6.93
N GLY A 175 19.46 7.05 -7.87
CA GLY A 175 20.59 6.30 -8.40
C GLY A 175 21.21 5.27 -7.44
N LEU A 176 20.54 4.96 -6.33
CA LEU A 176 20.98 3.93 -5.37
C LEU A 176 20.67 2.51 -5.87
N LEU A 177 19.70 2.39 -6.77
CA LEU A 177 19.40 1.19 -7.54
C LEU A 177 19.59 1.48 -9.02
N ASN A 178 20.07 0.48 -9.76
CA ASN A 178 20.17 0.56 -11.22
C ASN A 178 19.13 -0.37 -11.86
N ALA A 179 18.81 -0.10 -13.12
CA ALA A 179 17.76 -0.82 -13.83
C ALA A 179 18.04 -2.33 -13.90
N GLU A 180 19.28 -2.76 -14.18
CA GLU A 180 19.62 -4.18 -14.29
C GLU A 180 19.40 -4.96 -12.98
N LYS A 181 19.73 -4.37 -11.82
CA LYS A 181 19.48 -4.99 -10.51
C LYS A 181 17.98 -5.14 -10.23
N ILE A 182 17.16 -4.19 -10.70
CA ILE A 182 15.71 -4.26 -10.56
C ILE A 182 15.17 -5.40 -11.43
N LEU A 183 15.54 -5.41 -12.72
CA LEU A 183 15.05 -6.40 -13.68
C LEU A 183 15.48 -7.84 -13.34
N SER A 184 16.69 -8.01 -12.83
CA SER A 184 17.19 -9.34 -12.41
C SER A 184 16.53 -9.91 -11.15
N LYS A 185 15.84 -9.07 -10.37
CA LYS A 185 15.12 -9.47 -9.14
C LYS A 185 13.66 -8.99 -9.17
N ALA A 186 13.02 -9.15 -10.33
CA ALA A 186 11.67 -8.64 -10.55
C ALA A 186 10.59 -9.25 -9.64
N ASP A 187 10.88 -10.38 -8.99
CA ASP A 187 10.04 -10.99 -7.95
C ASP A 187 9.96 -10.16 -6.66
N VAL A 188 10.96 -9.30 -6.42
CA VAL A 188 11.07 -8.46 -5.23
C VAL A 188 10.42 -7.09 -5.42
N TYR A 189 10.36 -6.62 -6.66
CA TYR A 189 9.91 -5.28 -7.01
C TYR A 189 8.48 -5.30 -7.56
N ASP A 190 7.82 -4.14 -7.49
CA ASP A 190 6.53 -3.96 -8.13
C ASP A 190 6.68 -3.91 -9.67
N LYS A 191 5.63 -4.38 -10.37
CA LYS A 191 5.63 -4.50 -11.83
C LYS A 191 5.85 -3.14 -12.51
N GLU A 192 5.22 -2.09 -12.00
CA GLU A 192 5.36 -0.73 -12.54
C GLU A 192 6.81 -0.24 -12.48
N LEU A 193 7.51 -0.44 -11.35
CA LEU A 193 8.93 -0.11 -11.24
C LEU A 193 9.80 -0.94 -12.19
N CYS A 194 9.50 -2.22 -12.39
CA CYS A 194 10.22 -3.06 -13.36
C CYS A 194 10.03 -2.55 -14.79
N GLU A 195 8.81 -2.15 -15.17
CA GLU A 195 8.51 -1.57 -16.47
C GLU A 195 9.20 -0.21 -16.67
N ASP A 196 9.14 0.68 -15.68
CA ASP A 196 9.85 1.98 -15.71
C ASP A 196 11.38 1.76 -15.82
N ALA A 197 11.94 0.82 -15.06
CA ALA A 197 13.35 0.47 -15.12
C ALA A 197 13.73 -0.14 -16.48
N TYR A 198 12.86 -0.93 -17.09
CA TYR A 198 13.10 -1.51 -18.42
C TYR A 198 13.17 -0.41 -19.49
N VAL A 199 12.30 0.60 -19.43
CA VAL A 199 12.34 1.76 -20.34
C VAL A 199 13.69 2.48 -20.29
N ASP A 200 14.28 2.67 -19.11
CA ASP A 200 15.60 3.29 -19.00
C ASP A 200 16.73 2.32 -19.40
N PHE A 201 16.56 1.03 -19.13
CA PHE A 201 17.53 0.00 -19.51
C PHE A 201 17.70 -0.09 -21.03
N VAL A 202 16.59 -0.06 -21.79
CA VAL A 202 16.64 -0.16 -23.25
C VAL A 202 17.31 1.04 -23.93
N LYS A 203 17.50 2.17 -23.23
CA LYS A 203 18.21 3.36 -23.76
C LYS A 203 19.70 3.11 -24.02
N ILE A 204 20.30 2.20 -23.27
CA ILE A 204 21.75 2.00 -23.29
C ILE A 204 22.16 0.55 -23.55
N SER A 205 21.29 -0.42 -23.26
CA SER A 205 21.67 -1.83 -23.27
C SER A 205 21.75 -2.45 -24.66
N PRO A 206 22.64 -3.41 -24.90
CA PRO A 206 22.70 -4.15 -26.16
C PRO A 206 21.50 -5.10 -26.34
N LEU A 207 21.20 -5.50 -27.59
CA LEU A 207 20.01 -6.27 -27.94
C LEU A 207 19.86 -7.57 -27.12
N TYR A 208 20.93 -8.35 -26.97
CA TYR A 208 20.90 -9.60 -26.20
C TYR A 208 20.41 -9.40 -24.75
N ALA A 209 20.71 -8.24 -24.16
CA ALA A 209 20.33 -7.91 -22.80
C ALA A 209 18.88 -7.41 -22.74
N ILE A 210 18.44 -6.67 -23.76
CA ILE A 210 17.04 -6.25 -23.93
C ILE A 210 16.13 -7.49 -24.04
N GLU A 211 16.51 -8.46 -24.87
CA GLU A 211 15.77 -9.70 -25.07
C GLU A 211 15.68 -10.57 -23.81
N LYS A 212 16.73 -10.57 -22.98
CA LYS A 212 16.75 -11.28 -21.69
C LYS A 212 15.60 -10.86 -20.77
N TYR A 213 15.21 -9.58 -20.81
CA TYR A 213 14.16 -9.01 -19.94
C TYR A 213 12.90 -8.62 -20.72
N LYS A 214 12.67 -9.20 -21.92
CA LYS A 214 11.55 -8.87 -22.81
C LYS A 214 10.14 -8.98 -22.21
N GLN A 215 9.99 -9.71 -21.10
CA GLN A 215 8.72 -9.82 -20.38
C GLN A 215 8.21 -8.49 -19.78
N PHE A 216 9.07 -7.47 -19.67
CA PHE A 216 8.70 -6.11 -19.23
C PHE A 216 8.51 -5.14 -20.40
N LEU A 217 8.51 -5.64 -21.64
CA LEU A 217 8.26 -4.85 -22.83
C LEU A 217 6.88 -4.21 -22.74
N ASN A 218 6.85 -2.89 -22.92
CA ASN A 218 5.66 -2.07 -23.06
C ASN A 218 5.84 -1.08 -24.21
N LYS A 219 4.76 -0.36 -24.59
CA LYS A 219 4.80 0.60 -25.69
C LYS A 219 5.90 1.65 -25.53
N LYS A 220 6.11 2.19 -24.32
CA LYS A 220 7.16 3.20 -24.06
C LYS A 220 8.55 2.65 -24.36
N SER A 221 8.86 1.44 -23.86
CA SER A 221 10.15 0.79 -24.13
C SER A 221 10.32 0.42 -25.60
N LEU A 222 9.24 0.04 -26.30
CA LEU A 222 9.29 -0.23 -27.73
C LEU A 222 9.70 1.02 -28.52
N PHE A 223 9.06 2.17 -28.27
CA PHE A 223 9.42 3.41 -28.95
C PHE A 223 10.84 3.87 -28.65
N GLU A 224 11.36 3.60 -27.45
CA GLU A 224 12.78 3.86 -27.15
C GLU A 224 13.73 2.95 -27.93
N ILE A 225 13.37 1.65 -28.09
CA ILE A 225 14.11 0.72 -28.95
C ILE A 225 14.12 1.22 -30.40
N LEU A 226 12.96 1.62 -30.93
CA LEU A 226 12.83 2.15 -32.30
C LEU A 226 13.60 3.46 -32.49
N TYR A 227 13.61 4.33 -31.48
CA TYR A 227 14.41 5.54 -31.52
C TYR A 227 15.91 5.23 -31.67
N ARG A 228 16.42 4.25 -30.90
CA ARG A 228 17.83 3.82 -30.98
C ARG A 228 18.23 3.18 -32.30
N VAL A 229 17.31 2.55 -33.00
CA VAL A 229 17.56 2.02 -34.35
C VAL A 229 18.01 3.13 -35.32
N ASN A 230 17.52 4.35 -35.10
CA ASN A 230 17.83 5.53 -35.92
C ASN A 230 19.02 6.35 -35.40
N MET A 231 19.58 6.04 -34.23
CA MET A 231 20.65 6.85 -33.67
C MET A 231 21.99 6.58 -34.38
N VAL A 232 22.83 7.61 -34.45
CA VAL A 232 24.21 7.49 -34.96
C VAL A 232 25.12 6.89 -33.90
N GLU A 233 25.02 7.39 -32.67
CA GLU A 233 25.74 6.86 -31.51
C GLU A 233 24.86 5.85 -30.76
N ASN A 234 25.42 4.72 -30.35
CA ASN A 234 24.70 3.64 -29.67
C ASN A 234 23.52 3.05 -30.47
N ARG A 235 23.66 3.02 -31.81
CA ARG A 235 22.69 2.41 -32.72
C ARG A 235 22.40 0.97 -32.33
N LEU A 236 21.13 0.64 -32.25
CA LEU A 236 20.69 -0.74 -32.01
C LEU A 236 20.38 -1.41 -33.35
N GLU A 237 21.15 -2.42 -33.72
CA GLU A 237 20.84 -3.27 -34.86
C GLU A 237 19.79 -4.30 -34.45
N VAL A 238 18.64 -4.28 -35.10
CA VAL A 238 17.50 -5.17 -34.81
C VAL A 238 16.99 -5.73 -36.13
N SER A 239 16.76 -7.05 -36.18
CA SER A 239 16.20 -7.69 -37.37
C SER A 239 14.68 -7.56 -37.44
N ASN A 240 14.11 -7.77 -38.62
CA ASN A 240 12.66 -7.77 -38.80
C ASN A 240 11.99 -8.84 -37.93
N GLU A 241 12.58 -10.04 -37.81
CA GLU A 241 12.04 -11.13 -37.01
C GLU A 241 11.96 -10.74 -35.52
N THR A 242 12.99 -10.07 -35.00
CA THR A 242 12.99 -9.58 -33.62
C THR A 242 11.95 -8.48 -33.41
N LEU A 243 11.81 -7.53 -34.34
CA LEU A 243 10.79 -6.49 -34.25
C LEU A 243 9.36 -7.07 -34.30
N ILE A 244 9.11 -8.01 -35.21
CA ILE A 244 7.81 -8.71 -35.31
C ILE A 244 7.48 -9.38 -33.97
N ALA A 245 8.43 -10.11 -33.37
CA ALA A 245 8.23 -10.75 -32.07
C ALA A 245 7.95 -9.73 -30.94
N MET A 246 8.57 -8.54 -30.99
CA MET A 246 8.30 -7.45 -30.04
C MET A 246 6.91 -6.85 -30.24
N PHE A 247 6.48 -6.66 -31.49
CA PHE A 247 5.16 -6.12 -31.82
C PHE A 247 4.05 -7.08 -31.43
N GLN A 248 4.20 -8.37 -31.74
CA GLN A 248 3.24 -9.43 -31.38
C GLN A 248 3.09 -9.62 -29.85
N ALA A 249 4.10 -9.22 -29.07
CA ALA A 249 4.03 -9.24 -27.60
C ALA A 249 3.20 -8.08 -27.02
N LEU A 250 2.74 -7.14 -27.84
CA LEU A 250 2.03 -5.93 -27.43
C LEU A 250 0.69 -5.79 -28.15
N GLU A 251 -0.29 -5.20 -27.47
CA GLU A 251 -1.56 -4.81 -28.08
C GLU A 251 -1.39 -3.45 -28.78
N LEU A 252 -1.04 -3.49 -30.07
CA LEU A 252 -0.87 -2.32 -30.94
C LEU A 252 -2.10 -2.12 -31.82
N ASN A 253 -2.46 -0.86 -32.07
CA ASN A 253 -3.53 -0.50 -33.03
C ASN A 253 -2.95 0.05 -34.34
N ALA A 254 -3.79 0.26 -35.35
CA ALA A 254 -3.39 0.81 -36.65
C ALA A 254 -2.54 2.10 -36.55
N LYS A 255 -2.90 3.03 -35.65
CA LYS A 255 -2.13 4.28 -35.44
C LYS A 255 -0.75 3.99 -34.86
N ASP A 256 -0.64 3.09 -33.90
CA ASP A 256 0.64 2.68 -33.33
C ASP A 256 1.56 2.13 -34.45
N TYR A 257 1.04 1.31 -35.35
CA TYR A 257 1.83 0.78 -36.48
C TYR A 257 2.28 1.87 -37.46
N ILE A 258 1.45 2.88 -37.72
CA ILE A 258 1.86 4.03 -38.54
C ILE A 258 2.97 4.83 -37.85
N ASP A 259 2.85 5.06 -36.54
CA ASP A 259 3.87 5.77 -35.76
C ASP A 259 5.19 4.96 -35.69
N ILE A 260 5.11 3.63 -35.63
CA ILE A 260 6.27 2.73 -35.76
C ILE A 260 6.90 2.86 -37.14
N SER A 261 6.08 2.88 -38.21
CA SER A 261 6.59 3.04 -39.57
C SER A 261 7.33 4.37 -39.74
N LYS A 262 6.74 5.47 -39.25
CA LYS A 262 7.38 6.80 -39.20
C LYS A 262 8.67 6.77 -38.40
N ALA A 263 8.69 6.09 -37.26
CA ALA A 263 9.89 5.98 -36.45
C ALA A 263 11.00 5.26 -37.23
N LEU A 264 10.70 4.20 -37.98
CA LEU A 264 11.73 3.42 -38.70
C LEU A 264 12.26 4.09 -39.98
N SER A 265 11.65 5.17 -40.48
CA SER A 265 11.97 5.77 -41.78
C SER A 265 13.43 6.24 -41.94
N ASN A 266 14.08 6.63 -40.85
CA ASN A 266 15.43 7.22 -40.88
C ASN A 266 16.55 6.18 -40.68
N GLY A 267 16.28 5.08 -39.99
CA GLY A 267 17.27 4.09 -39.58
C GLY A 267 17.21 2.77 -40.33
N PHE A 268 16.13 2.49 -41.05
CA PHE A 268 15.97 1.29 -41.88
C PHE A 268 16.21 1.57 -43.36
N SER A 269 16.66 0.56 -44.11
CA SER A 269 16.63 0.66 -45.58
C SER A 269 15.17 0.59 -46.06
N PRO A 270 14.84 1.25 -47.20
CA PRO A 270 13.51 1.16 -47.81
C PRO A 270 13.01 -0.29 -47.95
N GLU A 271 13.87 -1.20 -48.43
CA GLU A 271 13.51 -2.61 -48.64
C GLU A 271 13.22 -3.34 -47.33
N GLN A 272 14.01 -3.09 -46.29
CA GLN A 272 13.80 -3.70 -44.97
C GLN A 272 12.48 -3.26 -44.37
N ARG A 273 12.15 -1.97 -44.49
CA ARG A 273 10.90 -1.39 -43.98
C ARG A 273 9.69 -1.89 -44.76
N ILE A 274 9.76 -1.93 -46.10
CA ILE A 274 8.70 -2.52 -46.94
C ILE A 274 8.43 -3.96 -46.52
N LYS A 275 9.47 -4.79 -46.47
CA LYS A 275 9.33 -6.21 -46.11
C LYS A 275 8.76 -6.42 -44.71
N LEU A 276 9.13 -5.57 -43.75
CA LEU A 276 8.62 -5.64 -42.38
C LEU A 276 7.10 -5.43 -42.34
N PHE A 277 6.62 -4.35 -42.97
CA PHE A 277 5.19 -4.02 -42.96
C PHE A 277 4.36 -4.91 -43.87
N GLU A 278 4.91 -5.38 -44.99
CA GLU A 278 4.29 -6.41 -45.85
C GLU A 278 4.01 -7.68 -45.02
N THR A 279 5.04 -8.23 -44.37
CA THR A 279 4.93 -9.44 -43.54
C THR A 279 3.91 -9.25 -42.41
N LEU A 280 3.92 -8.10 -41.73
CA LEU A 280 2.98 -7.82 -40.64
C LEU A 280 1.54 -7.64 -41.15
N SER A 281 1.34 -7.07 -42.34
CA SER A 281 0.02 -6.87 -42.93
C SER A 281 -0.63 -8.16 -43.42
N ASP A 282 0.17 -9.15 -43.80
CA ASP A 282 -0.31 -10.50 -44.13
C ASP A 282 -0.88 -11.23 -42.89
N GLU A 283 -0.37 -10.90 -41.70
CA GLU A 283 -0.79 -11.51 -40.43
C GLU A 283 -1.91 -10.73 -39.71
N ASN A 284 -1.99 -9.41 -39.91
CA ASN A 284 -2.91 -8.53 -39.22
C ASN A 284 -3.41 -7.39 -40.12
N GLU A 285 -4.72 -7.38 -40.41
CA GLU A 285 -5.38 -6.36 -41.23
C GLU A 285 -5.21 -4.93 -40.68
N GLU A 286 -5.09 -4.75 -39.36
CA GLU A 286 -4.86 -3.42 -38.75
C GLU A 286 -3.52 -2.80 -39.16
N VAL A 287 -2.57 -3.61 -39.66
CA VAL A 287 -1.27 -3.14 -40.12
C VAL A 287 -1.31 -2.65 -41.57
N MET A 288 -2.38 -2.98 -42.32
CA MET A 288 -2.50 -2.61 -43.74
C MET A 288 -2.36 -1.09 -43.96
N GLU A 289 -2.93 -0.27 -43.07
CA GLU A 289 -2.77 1.19 -43.14
C GLU A 289 -1.31 1.64 -42.97
N ALA A 290 -0.56 0.98 -42.08
CA ALA A 290 0.87 1.27 -41.90
C ALA A 290 1.71 0.78 -43.08
N TYR A 291 1.32 -0.32 -43.73
CA TYR A 291 1.96 -0.78 -44.96
C TYR A 291 1.70 0.19 -46.12
N LEU A 292 0.46 0.60 -46.35
CA LEU A 292 0.09 1.62 -47.34
C LEU A 292 0.82 2.96 -47.07
N PHE A 293 0.88 3.38 -45.81
CA PHE A 293 1.67 4.55 -45.41
C PHE A 293 3.15 4.40 -45.78
N THR A 294 3.75 3.24 -45.48
CA THR A 294 5.15 2.94 -45.79
C THR A 294 5.42 3.01 -47.29
N LEU A 295 4.55 2.43 -48.12
CA LEU A 295 4.69 2.45 -49.56
C LEU A 295 4.58 3.87 -50.13
N PHE A 296 3.61 4.66 -49.66
CA PHE A 296 3.49 6.07 -50.08
C PHE A 296 4.66 6.94 -49.65
N ASP A 297 5.15 6.77 -48.41
CA ASP A 297 6.30 7.50 -47.87
C ASP A 297 7.58 7.20 -48.67
N LEU A 298 7.69 5.99 -49.23
CA LEU A 298 8.80 5.56 -50.09
C LEU A 298 8.52 5.76 -51.60
N GLU A 299 7.44 6.46 -51.96
CA GLU A 299 6.99 6.72 -53.33
C GLU A 299 6.76 5.47 -54.20
N MET A 300 6.44 4.33 -53.57
CA MET A 300 6.14 3.05 -54.24
C MET A 300 4.70 3.03 -54.76
N LEU A 301 4.41 3.81 -55.81
CA LEU A 301 3.04 4.04 -56.30
C LEU A 301 2.40 2.80 -56.93
N GLU A 302 3.15 2.00 -57.69
CA GLU A 302 2.62 0.82 -58.39
C GLU A 302 1.97 -0.20 -57.44
N PRO A 303 2.68 -0.76 -56.44
CA PRO A 303 2.08 -1.73 -55.52
C PRO A 303 0.97 -1.09 -54.65
N THR A 304 1.10 0.20 -54.33
CA THR A 304 0.08 0.90 -53.54
C THR A 304 -1.24 1.00 -54.28
N VAL A 305 -1.21 1.36 -55.57
CA VAL A 305 -2.41 1.46 -56.40
C VAL A 305 -3.06 0.10 -56.58
N GLU A 306 -2.27 -0.96 -56.76
CA GLU A 306 -2.78 -2.33 -56.86
C GLU A 306 -3.55 -2.74 -55.60
N ILE A 307 -2.98 -2.51 -54.40
CA ILE A 307 -3.65 -2.80 -53.13
C ILE A 307 -4.95 -1.99 -53.00
N LEU A 308 -4.92 -0.69 -53.29
CA LEU A 308 -6.09 0.18 -53.16
C LEU A 308 -7.21 -0.15 -54.16
N GLN A 309 -6.88 -0.61 -55.37
CA GLN A 309 -7.87 -1.05 -56.37
C GLN A 309 -8.55 -2.36 -55.99
N ASN A 310 -7.85 -3.22 -55.26
CA ASN A 310 -8.38 -4.49 -54.77
C ASN A 310 -9.17 -4.36 -53.44
N SER A 311 -9.13 -3.19 -52.78
CA SER A 311 -9.87 -2.90 -51.54
C SER A 311 -11.33 -2.48 -51.77
N GLN A 312 -12.19 -2.63 -50.76
CA GLN A 312 -13.60 -2.22 -50.85
C GLN A 312 -13.75 -0.69 -50.96
N PRO A 313 -14.80 -0.15 -51.62
CA PRO A 313 -14.93 1.29 -51.87
C PRO A 313 -14.84 2.19 -50.62
N ASP A 314 -15.30 1.70 -49.47
CA ASP A 314 -15.32 2.36 -48.18
C ASP A 314 -14.06 2.15 -47.32
N GLU A 315 -13.13 1.29 -47.75
CA GLU A 315 -11.85 1.07 -47.09
C GLU A 315 -10.79 2.08 -47.55
N PHE A 316 -9.87 2.43 -46.64
CA PHE A 316 -8.67 3.24 -46.92
C PHE A 316 -8.95 4.56 -47.66
N ILE A 317 -10.08 5.22 -47.36
CA ILE A 317 -10.56 6.40 -48.09
C ILE A 317 -9.50 7.51 -48.16
N ASN A 318 -8.78 7.76 -47.05
CA ASN A 318 -7.73 8.77 -47.00
C ASN A 318 -6.56 8.44 -47.94
N PHE A 319 -6.14 7.18 -47.98
CA PHE A 319 -5.09 6.68 -48.87
C PHE A 319 -5.52 6.72 -50.34
N LYS A 320 -6.79 6.43 -50.64
CA LYS A 320 -7.37 6.58 -52.00
C LYS A 320 -7.41 8.04 -52.44
N ALA A 321 -7.82 8.95 -51.55
CA ALA A 321 -7.80 10.39 -51.82
C ALA A 321 -6.38 10.90 -52.09
N TYR A 322 -5.41 10.47 -51.29
CA TYR A 322 -3.99 10.78 -51.50
C TYR A 322 -3.48 10.25 -52.85
N SER A 323 -3.79 8.99 -53.19
CA SER A 323 -3.43 8.38 -54.48
C SER A 323 -3.96 9.18 -55.67
N ALA A 324 -5.23 9.59 -55.64
CA ALA A 324 -5.84 10.39 -56.68
C ALA A 324 -5.17 11.77 -56.84
N LEU A 325 -4.81 12.42 -55.73
CA LEU A 325 -4.07 13.69 -55.76
C LEU A 325 -2.67 13.53 -56.38
N LYS A 326 -1.94 12.46 -56.02
CA LYS A 326 -0.64 12.13 -56.62
C LYS A 326 -0.76 11.87 -58.13
N GLN A 327 -1.80 11.15 -58.58
CA GLN A 327 -2.07 10.93 -60.01
C GLN A 327 -2.36 12.24 -60.78
N CYS A 328 -2.93 13.24 -60.10
CA CYS A 328 -3.13 14.59 -60.66
C CYS A 328 -1.89 15.51 -60.53
N ASN A 329 -0.69 14.96 -60.30
CA ASN A 329 0.56 15.69 -60.10
C ASN A 329 0.50 16.70 -58.92
N LYS A 330 -0.28 16.42 -57.88
CA LYS A 330 -0.27 17.19 -56.63
C LYS A 330 0.59 16.45 -55.59
N ASN A 331 1.69 17.07 -55.20
CA ASN A 331 2.62 16.53 -54.22
C ASN A 331 2.33 17.09 -52.83
N PHE A 332 1.66 16.29 -52.00
CA PHE A 332 1.47 16.55 -50.58
C PHE A 332 2.23 15.51 -49.75
N ASP A 333 2.54 15.85 -48.51
CA ASP A 333 3.06 14.90 -47.54
C ASP A 333 1.95 13.92 -47.12
N ILE A 334 2.21 12.61 -47.17
CA ILE A 334 1.24 11.57 -46.79
C ILE A 334 0.82 11.70 -45.31
N SER A 335 1.67 12.28 -44.45
CA SER A 335 1.35 12.52 -43.05
C SER A 335 0.15 13.46 -42.82
N LEU A 336 -0.26 14.24 -43.83
CA LEU A 336 -1.45 15.09 -43.79
C LEU A 336 -2.77 14.31 -43.92
N PHE A 337 -2.71 13.03 -44.27
CA PHE A 337 -3.86 12.18 -44.60
C PHE A 337 -4.08 11.05 -43.57
N ILE A 338 -3.39 11.13 -42.42
CA ILE A 338 -3.38 10.11 -41.36
C ILE A 338 -4.16 10.58 -40.15
#